data_AF-A0A131Y716-F1
#
_entry.id   AF-A0A131Y716-F1
#
_cell.length_a   1.000
_cell.length_b   1.000
_cell.length_c   1.000
_cell.angle_alpha   90.00
_cell.angle_beta   90.00
_cell.angle_gamma   90.00
#
_symmetry.space_group_name_H-M   'P 1'
#
loop_
_entity.id
_entity.type
_entity.pdbx_description
1 polymer ?
#
loop_
_entity_poly.entity_id
_entity_poly.type
_entity_poly.pdbx_seq_one_letter_code
_entity_poly.pdbx_strand_id
1 'polypeptide(L)'
;KILRICEDYKGDRRGLRTRPLFIKYNMLKADQIYYFKLFQWIQINKLHTAPTNILNPYTLRDPKRKIPAIRTNYGRQALTYQITRTLNRTDIDIDFDEALYTFKKHCRKMLVLNDITFSIV
;
A
#
# COMPACT_ATOMS: atom_id res chain seq x y z
N LYS A 1 5.30 8.53 -23.99
CA LYS A 1 4.13 8.61 -24.92
C LYS A 1 2.84 9.03 -24.21
N ILE A 2 2.44 8.43 -23.07
CA ILE A 2 1.23 8.85 -22.32
C ILE A 2 1.34 10.25 -21.74
N LEU A 3 2.50 10.61 -21.17
CA LEU A 3 2.71 11.94 -20.59
C LEU A 3 2.44 13.03 -21.63
N ARG A 4 2.90 12.84 -22.88
CA ARG A 4 2.57 13.72 -24.01
C ARG A 4 1.08 13.80 -24.30
N ILE A 5 0.35 12.67 -24.26
CA ILE A 5 -1.12 12.67 -24.45
C ILE A 5 -1.83 13.49 -23.36
N CYS A 6 -1.33 13.44 -22.12
CA CYS A 6 -1.84 14.28 -21.03
C CYS A 6 -1.41 15.75 -21.15
N GLU A 7 -0.20 16.02 -21.64
CA GLU A 7 0.33 17.37 -21.88
C GLU A 7 -0.41 18.09 -23.02
N ASP A 8 -0.74 17.36 -24.10
CA ASP A 8 -1.42 17.89 -25.29
C ASP A 8 -2.95 17.98 -25.14
N TYR A 9 -3.50 17.54 -24.00
CA TYR A 9 -4.95 17.55 -23.76
C TYR A 9 -5.47 18.97 -23.50
N LYS A 10 -6.34 19.47 -24.39
CA LYS A 10 -6.91 20.82 -24.35
C LYS A 10 -8.31 20.91 -23.70
N GLY A 11 -8.89 19.80 -23.26
CA GLY A 11 -10.21 19.76 -22.61
C GLY A 11 -10.15 20.02 -21.09
N ASP A 12 -11.29 19.94 -20.41
CA ASP A 12 -11.34 20.01 -18.95
C ASP A 12 -10.60 18.80 -18.34
N ARG A 13 -9.49 19.09 -17.65
CA ARG A 13 -8.63 18.11 -17.00
C ARG A 13 -9.39 17.24 -16.00
N ARG A 14 -10.47 17.74 -15.40
CA ARG A 14 -11.30 16.99 -14.44
C ARG A 14 -12.12 15.88 -15.11
N GLY A 15 -12.43 16.02 -16.40
CA GLY A 15 -13.17 15.03 -17.19
C GLY A 15 -12.29 13.96 -17.83
N LEU A 16 -10.96 14.09 -17.77
CA LEU A 16 -10.04 13.17 -18.42
C LEU A 16 -10.01 11.82 -17.69
N ARG A 17 -10.62 10.80 -18.30
CA ARG A 17 -10.59 9.42 -17.79
C ARG A 17 -9.19 8.80 -17.97
N THR A 18 -8.30 9.02 -17.01
CA THR A 18 -6.91 8.52 -17.04
C THR A 18 -6.76 7.09 -16.51
N ARG A 19 -7.72 6.58 -15.71
CA ARG A 19 -7.65 5.24 -15.09
C ARG A 19 -7.34 4.10 -16.08
N PRO A 20 -7.97 4.00 -17.27
CA PRO A 20 -7.64 2.96 -18.24
C PRO A 20 -6.20 3.04 -18.74
N LEU A 21 -5.60 4.23 -18.78
CA LEU A 21 -4.20 4.42 -19.17
C LEU A 21 -3.25 3.87 -18.09
N PHE A 22 -3.53 4.14 -16.81
CA PHE A 22 -2.72 3.58 -15.72
C PHE A 22 -2.71 2.05 -15.73
N ILE A 23 -3.87 1.43 -15.99
CA ILE A 23 -3.99 -0.03 -16.11
C ILE A 23 -3.24 -0.54 -17.34
N LYS A 24 -3.50 0.03 -18.53
CA LYS A 24 -2.90 -0.39 -19.81
C LYS A 24 -1.37 -0.37 -19.77
N TYR A 25 -0.79 0.60 -19.07
CA TYR A 25 0.65 0.81 -19.02
C TYR A 25 1.29 0.39 -17.69
N ASN A 26 0.53 -0.28 -16.80
CA ASN A 26 0.99 -0.75 -15.51
C ASN A 26 1.68 0.37 -14.69
N MET A 27 1.08 1.56 -14.70
CA MET A 27 1.59 2.75 -14.02
C MET A 27 0.87 2.93 -12.68
N LEU A 28 1.65 3.24 -11.65
CA LEU A 28 1.11 3.55 -10.32
C LEU A 28 0.70 5.03 -10.25
N LYS A 29 -0.41 5.29 -9.57
CA LYS A 29 -0.83 6.64 -9.17
C LYS A 29 0.00 7.13 -7.97
N ALA A 30 -0.04 8.43 -7.69
CA ALA A 30 0.78 9.05 -6.64
C ALA A 30 0.53 8.46 -5.23
N ASP A 31 -0.73 8.23 -4.90
CA ASP A 31 -1.17 7.55 -3.68
C ASP A 31 -0.65 6.11 -3.62
N GLN A 32 -0.72 5.37 -4.72
CA GLN A 32 -0.23 3.99 -4.81
C GLN A 32 1.30 3.88 -4.69
N ILE A 33 2.05 4.89 -5.15
CA ILE A 33 3.52 4.94 -5.02
C ILE A 33 3.94 4.94 -3.55
N TYR A 34 3.20 5.64 -2.68
CA TYR A 34 3.47 5.63 -1.24
C TYR A 34 3.43 4.21 -0.67
N TYR A 35 2.34 3.47 -0.94
CA TYR A 35 2.19 2.10 -0.46
C TYR A 35 3.19 1.15 -1.10
N PHE A 36 3.49 1.30 -2.39
CA PHE A 36 4.53 0.51 -3.06
C PHE A 36 5.88 0.64 -2.35
N LYS A 37 6.26 1.87 -1.96
CA LYS A 37 7.49 2.13 -1.19
C LYS A 37 7.39 1.57 0.23
N LEU A 38 6.23 1.70 0.88
CA LEU A 38 6.00 1.17 2.22
C LEU A 38 6.12 -0.36 2.25
N PHE A 39 5.50 -1.06 1.30
CA PHE A 39 5.61 -2.53 1.17
C PHE A 39 7.05 -2.97 0.91
N GLN A 40 7.75 -2.27 0.00
CA GLN A 40 9.16 -2.54 -0.25
C GLN A 40 10.00 -2.34 1.01
N TRP A 41 9.71 -1.29 1.80
CA TRP A 41 10.41 -1.03 3.06
C TRP A 41 10.15 -2.13 4.10
N ILE A 42 8.91 -2.57 4.24
CA ILE A 42 8.52 -3.66 5.14
C ILE A 42 9.27 -4.95 4.76
N GLN A 43 9.27 -5.30 3.48
CA GLN A 43 9.90 -6.53 3.01
C GLN A 43 11.43 -6.52 3.20
N ILE A 44 12.10 -5.44 2.76
CA ILE A 44 13.58 -5.33 2.83
C ILE A 44 14.06 -5.43 4.28
N ASN A 45 13.34 -4.79 5.20
CA ASN A 45 13.68 -4.80 6.62
C ASN A 45 13.05 -5.99 7.37
N LYS A 46 12.36 -6.89 6.67
CA LYS A 46 11.64 -8.05 7.25
C LYS A 46 10.73 -7.67 8.41
N LEU A 47 10.08 -6.50 8.34
CA LEU A 47 9.24 -6.00 9.44
C LEU A 47 7.95 -6.83 9.59
N HIS A 48 7.60 -7.62 8.57
CA HIS A 48 6.51 -8.59 8.62
C HIS A 48 6.84 -9.82 9.48
N THR A 49 8.10 -10.10 9.85
CA THR A 49 8.45 -11.28 10.65
C THR A 49 8.47 -11.04 12.16
N ALA A 50 8.12 -9.82 12.63
CA ALA A 50 8.16 -9.48 14.06
C ALA A 50 7.38 -10.50 14.93
N PRO A 51 7.91 -10.87 16.11
CA PRO A 51 7.65 -12.16 16.71
C PRO A 51 6.26 -12.27 17.33
N THR A 52 5.70 -13.44 17.10
CA THR A 52 4.54 -14.10 17.69
C THR A 52 4.68 -14.30 19.21
N ASN A 53 5.10 -13.28 19.99
CA ASN A 53 5.22 -13.39 21.45
C ASN A 53 3.92 -13.00 22.19
N ILE A 54 2.82 -12.81 21.47
CA ILE A 54 1.51 -12.75 22.09
C ILE A 54 0.92 -14.14 21.95
N LEU A 55 1.27 -15.01 22.89
CA LEU A 55 0.55 -16.25 23.15
C LEU A 55 -0.86 -15.84 23.56
N ASN A 56 -1.72 -15.65 22.57
CA ASN A 56 -3.10 -15.29 22.81
C ASN A 56 -3.78 -16.57 23.30
N PRO A 57 -4.36 -16.61 24.51
CA PRO A 57 -5.00 -17.83 25.03
C PRO A 57 -6.22 -18.25 24.20
N TYR A 58 -6.66 -17.41 23.28
CA TYR A 58 -7.76 -17.65 22.36
C TYR A 58 -7.23 -17.85 20.94
N THR A 59 -7.25 -19.11 20.47
CA THR A 59 -6.86 -19.52 19.11
C THR A 59 -7.83 -19.04 18.02
N LEU A 60 -9.03 -18.61 18.40
CA LEU A 60 -10.09 -18.17 17.47
C LEU A 60 -9.85 -16.80 16.82
N ARG A 61 -8.89 -16.01 17.32
CA ARG A 61 -8.63 -14.66 16.79
C ARG A 61 -7.21 -14.57 16.27
N ASP A 62 -7.08 -14.30 14.98
CA ASP A 62 -5.78 -13.96 14.39
C ASP A 62 -5.18 -12.77 15.17
N PRO A 63 -3.96 -12.93 15.71
CA PRO A 63 -3.37 -11.90 16.54
C PRO A 63 -2.99 -10.70 15.67
N LYS A 64 -3.83 -9.66 15.68
CA LYS A 64 -3.48 -8.36 15.12
C LYS A 64 -2.33 -7.75 15.93
N ARG A 65 -1.41 -7.09 15.23
CA ARG A 65 -0.31 -6.36 15.87
C ARG A 65 -0.86 -5.20 16.68
N LYS A 66 -0.32 -5.00 17.89
CA LYS A 66 -0.68 -3.86 18.73
C LYS A 66 -0.26 -2.57 18.04
N ILE A 67 -1.25 -1.75 17.70
CA ILE A 67 -1.03 -0.44 17.08
C ILE A 67 -0.37 0.48 18.12
N PRO A 68 0.72 1.19 17.78
CA PRO A 68 1.36 2.11 18.71
C PRO A 68 0.42 3.27 19.06
N ALA A 69 0.47 3.73 20.31
CA ALA A 69 -0.33 4.87 20.77
C ALA A 69 0.05 6.14 19.97
N ILE A 70 -0.94 6.77 19.36
CA ILE A 70 -0.75 8.05 18.67
C ILE A 70 -0.88 9.16 19.71
N ARG A 71 0.21 9.88 19.99
CA ARG A 71 0.09 11.25 20.53
C ARG A 71 -0.28 12.15 19.35
N THR A 72 -1.25 13.05 19.53
CA THR A 72 -1.75 13.97 18.51
C THR A 72 -0.61 14.69 17.80
N ASN A 73 -0.18 14.16 16.66
CA ASN A 73 0.80 14.79 15.79
C ASN A 73 0.00 15.43 14.66
N TYR A 74 -0.14 16.76 14.73
CA TYR A 74 -0.80 17.61 13.74
C TYR A 74 -0.29 17.33 12.31
N GLY A 75 -0.88 16.33 11.63
CA GLY A 75 -0.58 15.96 10.24
C GLY A 75 0.60 15.01 10.00
N ARG A 76 1.35 14.56 11.01
CA ARG A 76 2.48 13.62 10.84
C ARG A 76 2.23 12.28 11.53
N GLN A 77 1.87 11.26 10.77
CA GLN A 77 1.75 9.90 11.31
C GLN A 77 3.12 9.24 11.40
N ALA A 78 3.38 8.57 12.53
CA ALA A 78 4.63 7.82 12.72
C ALA A 78 4.71 6.64 11.74
N LEU A 79 5.90 6.37 11.20
CA LEU A 79 6.13 5.26 10.27
C LEU A 79 5.74 3.91 10.90
N THR A 80 6.03 3.73 12.20
CA THR A 80 5.66 2.54 12.97
C THR A 80 4.15 2.32 13.03
N TYR A 81 3.37 3.41 13.14
CA TYR A 81 1.91 3.35 13.08
C TYR A 81 1.46 2.90 11.68
N GLN A 82 2.00 3.50 10.62
CA GLN A 82 1.66 3.15 9.24
C GLN A 82 1.98 1.69 8.93
N ILE A 83 3.19 1.23 9.25
CA ILE A 83 3.62 -0.16 9.06
C ILE A 83 2.66 -1.12 9.79
N THR A 84 2.37 -0.84 11.05
CA THR A 84 1.50 -1.70 11.87
C THR A 84 0.08 -1.73 11.34
N ARG A 85 -0.45 -0.56 10.93
CA ARG A 85 -1.78 -0.44 10.32
C ARG A 85 -1.83 -1.23 9.01
N THR A 86 -0.83 -1.08 8.15
CA THR A 86 -0.73 -1.78 6.87
C THR A 86 -0.65 -3.29 7.03
N LEU A 87 0.11 -3.79 8.01
CA LEU A 87 0.21 -5.24 8.28
C LEU A 87 -1.04 -5.85 8.92
N ASN A 88 -1.89 -5.03 9.53
CA ASN A 88 -3.18 -5.47 10.10
C ASN A 88 -4.34 -5.41 9.10
N ARG A 89 -4.10 -4.95 7.86
CA ARG A 89 -5.12 -4.86 6.82
C ARG A 89 -5.38 -6.23 6.21
N THR A 90 -6.66 -6.58 6.09
CA THR A 90 -7.11 -7.83 5.46
C THR A 90 -7.55 -7.63 4.02
N ASP A 91 -7.69 -6.39 3.57
CA ASP A 91 -8.06 -6.03 2.19
C ASP A 91 -6.87 -6.10 1.21
N ILE A 92 -5.67 -6.32 1.74
CA ILE A 92 -4.42 -6.33 0.99
C ILE A 92 -3.77 -7.71 1.12
N ASP A 93 -3.91 -8.51 0.07
CA ASP A 93 -3.26 -9.81 -0.04
C ASP A 93 -1.86 -9.61 -0.65
N ILE A 94 -0.83 -9.59 0.21
CA ILE A 94 0.57 -9.47 -0.18
C ILE A 94 1.37 -10.48 0.62
N ASP A 95 2.04 -11.38 -0.08
CA ASP A 95 3.04 -12.26 0.49
C ASP A 95 4.39 -11.53 0.58
N PHE A 96 4.88 -11.31 1.80
CA PHE A 96 6.16 -10.64 2.05
C PHE A 96 7.36 -11.61 2.04
N ASP A 97 7.12 -12.93 2.02
CA ASP A 97 8.16 -13.96 2.03
C ASP A 97 8.68 -14.29 0.62
N GLU A 98 8.03 -13.77 -0.42
CA GLU A 98 8.49 -13.87 -1.80
C GLU A 98 9.89 -13.27 -2.04
N ALA A 99 10.54 -13.72 -3.12
CA ALA A 99 11.76 -13.07 -3.61
C ALA A 99 11.50 -11.60 -4.00
N LEU A 100 12.47 -10.72 -3.74
CA LEU A 100 12.29 -9.26 -3.91
C LEU A 100 11.88 -8.84 -5.34
N TYR A 101 12.33 -9.57 -6.36
CA TYR A 101 11.94 -9.29 -7.75
C TYR A 101 10.47 -9.67 -8.02
N THR A 102 10.05 -10.86 -7.59
CA THR A 102 8.66 -11.33 -7.78
C THR A 102 7.70 -10.47 -6.96
N PHE A 103 8.08 -10.17 -5.73
CA PHE A 103 7.33 -9.29 -4.83
C PHE A 103 7.04 -7.93 -5.46
N LYS A 104 8.06 -7.26 -6.01
CA LYS A 104 7.88 -5.94 -6.66
C LYS A 104 6.90 -6.01 -7.83
N LYS A 105 6.96 -7.09 -8.62
CA LYS A 105 6.05 -7.31 -9.75
C LYS A 105 4.63 -7.56 -9.26
N HIS A 106 4.47 -8.40 -8.25
CA HIS A 106 3.18 -8.74 -7.64
C HIS A 106 2.52 -7.50 -7.00
N CYS A 107 3.24 -6.80 -6.12
CA CYS A 107 2.78 -5.58 -5.47
C CYS A 107 2.33 -4.51 -6.48
N ARG A 108 3.11 -4.30 -7.56
CA ARG A 108 2.73 -3.33 -8.59
C ARG A 108 1.44 -3.74 -9.28
N LYS A 109 1.31 -5.01 -9.68
CA LYS A 109 0.10 -5.52 -10.34
C LYS A 109 -1.13 -5.38 -9.44
N MET A 110 -1.00 -5.77 -8.17
CA MET A 110 -2.06 -5.64 -7.16
C MET A 110 -2.50 -4.17 -7.03
N LEU A 111 -1.54 -3.26 -6.84
CA LEU A 111 -1.83 -1.83 -6.69
C LEU A 111 -2.46 -1.18 -7.92
N VAL A 112 -2.10 -1.60 -9.14
CA VAL A 112 -2.69 -1.05 -10.36
C VAL A 112 -4.12 -1.54 -10.59
N LEU A 113 -4.41 -2.80 -10.23
CA LEU A 113 -5.73 -3.41 -10.40
C LEU A 113 -6.72 -2.92 -9.35
N ASN A 114 -6.25 -2.79 -8.11
CA ASN A 114 -7.04 -2.32 -7.00
C ASN A 114 -6.91 -0.80 -6.93
N ASP A 115 -7.97 -0.08 -7.32
CA ASP A 115 -8.16 1.30 -6.86
C ASP A 115 -8.42 1.18 -5.36
N ILE A 116 -7.34 1.09 -4.57
CA ILE A 116 -7.47 1.02 -3.13
C ILE A 116 -8.15 2.33 -2.73
N THR A 117 -9.42 2.24 -2.38
CA THR A 117 -10.15 3.33 -1.75
C THR A 117 -9.57 3.45 -0.36
N PHE A 118 -8.51 4.25 -0.24
CA PHE A 118 -7.96 4.61 1.05
C PHE A 118 -9.01 5.47 1.73
N SER A 119 -9.88 4.80 2.51
CA SER A 119 -10.99 5.41 3.24
C SER A 119 -10.59 6.77 3.79
N ILE A 120 -11.30 7.79 3.32
CA ILE A 120 -11.28 9.12 3.89
C ILE A 120 -11.91 8.98 5.27
N VAL A 121 -11.12 9.38 6.29
CA VAL A 121 -11.50 9.59 7.71
C VAL A 121 -11.74 8.31 8.51
#